data_AF-A0A429ERV9-F1
#
_entry.id   AF-A0A429ERV9-F1
#
_cell.length_a   1.000
_cell.length_b   1.000
_cell.length_c   1.000
_cell.angle_alpha   90.00
_cell.angle_beta   90.00
_cell.angle_gamma   90.00
#
_symmetry.space_group_name_H-M   'P 1'
#
loop_
_entity.id
_entity.type
_entity.pdbx_description
1 polymer ?
#
loop_
_entity_poly.entity_id
_entity_poly.type
_entity_poly.pdbx_seq_one_letter_code
_entity_poly.pdbx_strand_id
1 'polypeptide(L)'
;ATDAEHLAPGVAAWLEREVTPTAVRHALTANLPDEPLIRPAALLAHRLTAQLPPLPPFRPPASLSPGPRHPLQTCDACDRAFRAPEPGRCRDCRSEVPPGGRLA
;
A
#
# COMPACT_ATOMS: atom_id res chain seq x y z
N ALA A 1 -25.23 0.28 29.87
CA ALA A 1 -24.44 0.22 28.63
C ALA A 1 -23.20 1.07 28.83
N THR A 2 -22.02 0.51 28.56
CA THR A 2 -20.75 1.23 28.69
C THR A 2 -20.58 2.14 27.48
N ASP A 3 -19.89 3.29 27.61
CA ASP A 3 -19.64 4.18 26.47
C ASP A 3 -19.00 3.46 25.29
N ALA A 4 -18.15 2.46 25.55
CA ALA A 4 -17.56 1.59 24.54
C ALA A 4 -18.60 0.81 23.71
N GLU A 5 -19.71 0.35 24.31
CA GLU A 5 -20.78 -0.37 23.61
C GLU A 5 -21.53 0.55 22.63
N HIS A 6 -21.65 1.83 22.96
CA HIS A 6 -22.26 2.82 22.07
C HIS A 6 -21.34 3.21 20.89
N LEU A 7 -20.01 3.12 21.07
CA LEU A 7 -19.03 3.49 20.04
C LEU A 7 -18.66 2.32 19.11
N ALA A 8 -18.76 1.09 19.60
CA ALA A 8 -18.41 -0.13 18.86
C ALA A 8 -18.98 -0.20 17.43
N PRO A 9 -20.29 0.03 17.18
CA PRO A 9 -20.84 -0.07 15.82
C PRO A 9 -20.30 1.00 14.88
N GLY A 10 -20.07 2.23 15.37
CA GLY A 10 -19.50 3.31 14.58
C GLY A 10 -18.04 3.06 14.21
N VAL A 11 -17.24 2.55 15.16
CA VAL A 11 -15.83 2.21 14.91
C VAL A 11 -15.70 1.01 13.97
N ALA A 12 -16.54 -0.01 14.13
CA ALA A 12 -16.58 -1.16 13.21
C ALA A 12 -16.79 -0.71 11.76
N ALA A 13 -17.77 0.18 11.53
CA ALA A 13 -18.06 0.72 10.20
C ALA A 13 -16.89 1.51 9.58
N TRP A 14 -16.02 2.14 10.38
CA TRP A 14 -14.81 2.81 9.90
C TRP A 14 -13.73 1.80 9.52
N LEU A 15 -13.52 0.78 10.34
CA LEU A 15 -12.51 -0.26 10.09
C LEU A 15 -12.87 -1.11 8.86
N GLU A 16 -14.15 -1.40 8.64
CA GLU A 16 -14.65 -2.06 7.44
C GLU A 16 -14.36 -1.27 6.14
N ARG A 17 -14.14 0.04 6.25
CA ARG A 17 -13.78 0.93 5.13
C ARG A 17 -12.26 1.11 4.98
N GLU A 18 -11.47 0.26 5.62
CA GLU A 18 -10.00 0.32 5.65
C GLU A 18 -9.46 1.65 6.22
N VAL A 19 -10.25 2.35 7.03
CA VAL A 19 -9.82 3.60 7.66
C VAL A 19 -8.88 3.29 8.81
N THR A 20 -7.74 3.99 8.85
CA THR A 20 -6.73 3.74 9.88
C THR A 20 -7.27 4.06 11.29
N PRO A 21 -6.83 3.33 12.33
CA PRO A 21 -7.18 3.64 13.72
C PRO A 21 -6.83 5.09 14.10
N THR A 22 -5.78 5.64 13.49
CA THR A 22 -5.36 7.03 13.69
C THR A 22 -6.39 8.04 13.20
N ALA A 23 -7.06 7.75 12.07
CA ALA A 23 -8.13 8.59 11.55
C ALA A 23 -9.41 8.48 12.41
N VAL A 24 -9.73 7.30 12.93
CA VAL A 24 -10.81 7.13 13.92
C VAL A 24 -10.52 7.95 15.18
N ARG A 25 -9.30 7.88 15.72
CA ARG A 25 -8.89 8.69 16.87
C ARG A 25 -9.05 10.18 16.57
N HIS A 26 -8.60 10.63 15.41
CA HIS A 26 -8.74 12.02 15.01
C HIS A 26 -10.22 12.45 14.93
N ALA A 27 -11.12 11.61 14.39
CA ALA A 27 -12.55 11.92 14.35
C ALA A 27 -13.18 12.04 15.74
N LEU A 28 -12.69 11.24 16.71
CA LEU A 28 -13.13 11.26 18.11
C LEU A 28 -12.56 12.45 18.89
N THR A 29 -11.31 12.87 18.64
CA THR A 29 -10.62 13.87 19.45
C THR A 29 -10.54 15.26 18.83
N ALA A 30 -10.73 15.40 17.51
CA ALA A 30 -10.67 16.70 16.84
C ALA A 30 -11.95 17.51 17.05
N ASN A 31 -11.86 18.83 17.17
CA ASN A 31 -13.01 19.74 17.32
C ASN A 31 -13.97 19.28 18.44
N LEU A 32 -13.40 18.90 19.59
CA LEU A 32 -14.19 18.69 20.80
C LEU A 32 -14.60 20.07 21.33
N PRO A 33 -15.87 20.26 21.72
CA PRO A 33 -16.30 21.50 22.35
C PRO A 33 -15.61 21.65 23.71
N ASP A 34 -15.22 22.88 24.03
CA ASP A 34 -14.62 23.23 25.33
C ASP A 34 -15.64 23.25 26.47
N GLU A 35 -16.93 23.18 26.13
CA GLU A 35 -18.02 23.13 27.10
C GLU A 35 -18.25 21.72 27.67
N PRO A 36 -18.67 21.61 28.94
CA PRO A 36 -18.93 20.33 29.57
C PRO A 36 -20.07 19.58 28.86
N LEU A 37 -19.73 18.42 28.29
CA LEU A 37 -20.63 17.59 27.53
C LEU A 37 -21.58 16.81 28.46
N ILE A 38 -22.89 17.00 28.26
CA ILE A 38 -23.92 16.26 29.01
C ILE A 38 -23.99 14.78 28.55
N ARG A 39 -23.66 14.48 27.29
CA ARG A 39 -23.64 13.11 26.75
C ARG A 39 -22.48 12.88 25.76
N PRO A 40 -21.25 12.66 26.25
CA PRO A 40 -20.07 12.49 25.39
C PRO A 40 -20.21 11.31 24.42
N ALA A 41 -20.67 10.14 24.88
CA ALA A 41 -20.82 8.97 24.01
C ALA A 41 -21.81 9.18 22.85
N ALA A 42 -22.89 9.92 23.06
CA ALA A 42 -23.87 10.20 22.02
C ALA A 42 -23.30 11.15 20.95
N LEU A 43 -22.54 12.17 21.37
CA LEU A 43 -21.84 13.07 20.45
C LEU A 43 -20.82 12.29 19.60
N LEU A 44 -20.00 11.47 20.25
CA LEU A 44 -18.97 10.68 19.56
C LEU A 44 -19.58 9.67 18.60
N ALA A 45 -20.66 8.98 18.98
CA ALA A 45 -21.40 8.09 18.09
C ALA A 45 -21.99 8.85 16.89
N HIS A 46 -22.58 10.04 17.12
CA HIS A 46 -23.08 10.88 16.03
C HIS A 46 -21.96 11.28 15.07
N ARG A 47 -20.79 11.68 15.59
CA ARG A 47 -19.63 12.06 14.78
C ARG A 47 -19.09 10.91 13.96
N LEU A 48 -18.99 9.71 14.53
CA LEU A 48 -18.58 8.51 13.79
C LEU A 48 -19.52 8.22 12.62
N THR A 49 -20.83 8.41 12.79
CA THR A 49 -21.81 8.22 11.71
C THR A 49 -21.77 9.35 10.69
N ALA A 50 -21.66 10.60 11.13
CA ALA A 50 -21.72 11.79 10.27
C ALA A 50 -20.42 12.02 9.47
N GLN A 51 -19.26 11.70 10.04
CA GLN A 51 -17.96 11.81 9.38
C GLN A 51 -17.52 10.49 8.73
N LEU A 52 -18.43 9.53 8.60
CA LEU A 52 -18.14 8.23 8.00
C LEU A 52 -17.66 8.45 6.56
N PRO A 53 -16.40 8.14 6.24
CA PRO A 53 -15.90 8.38 4.90
C PRO A 53 -16.68 7.51 3.89
N PRO A 54 -16.92 8.03 2.67
CA PRO A 54 -17.50 7.23 1.61
C PRO A 54 -16.62 6.01 1.36
N LEU A 55 -17.24 4.90 0.97
CA LEU A 55 -16.51 3.68 0.62
C LEU A 55 -15.44 4.05 -0.42
N PRO A 56 -14.16 3.69 -0.20
CA PRO A 56 -13.15 3.91 -1.22
C PRO A 56 -13.61 3.23 -2.52
N PRO A 57 -13.42 3.87 -3.68
CA PRO A 57 -13.77 3.25 -4.94
C PRO A 57 -13.07 1.90 -5.04
N PHE A 58 -13.80 0.86 -5.44
CA PHE A 58 -13.23 -0.46 -5.65
C PHE A 58 -12.03 -0.33 -6.59
N ARG A 59 -10.83 -0.48 -6.03
CA ARG A 59 -9.61 -0.52 -6.81
C ARG A 59 -9.35 -2.00 -7.03
N PRO A 60 -9.58 -2.55 -8.25
CA PRO A 60 -9.11 -3.89 -8.52
C PRO A 60 -7.63 -3.95 -8.14
N PRO A 61 -7.16 -5.04 -7.51
CA PRO A 61 -5.78 -5.16 -7.10
C PRO A 61 -4.94 -4.74 -8.29
N ALA A 62 -4.13 -3.69 -8.13
CA ALA A 62 -3.26 -3.23 -9.19
C ALA A 62 -2.54 -4.48 -9.64
N SER A 63 -2.83 -4.95 -10.85
CA SER A 63 -2.18 -6.13 -11.38
C SER A 63 -0.71 -5.80 -11.26
N LEU A 64 -0.03 -6.47 -10.32
CA LEU A 64 1.42 -6.54 -10.25
C LEU A 64 1.77 -7.24 -11.55
N SER A 65 1.71 -6.50 -12.66
CA SER A 65 2.11 -6.99 -13.96
C SER A 65 3.54 -7.40 -13.71
N PRO A 66 3.84 -8.72 -13.68
CA PRO A 66 5.18 -9.16 -13.37
C PRO A 66 6.04 -8.44 -14.40
N GLY A 67 6.96 -7.60 -13.95
CA GLY A 67 7.84 -6.86 -14.85
C GLY A 67 8.36 -7.81 -15.93
N PRO A 68 8.54 -7.34 -17.18
CA PRO A 68 8.74 -8.20 -18.34
C PRO A 68 9.70 -9.34 -18.01
N ARG A 69 9.17 -10.57 -17.97
CA ARG A 69 9.97 -11.76 -17.66
C ARG A 69 10.96 -11.94 -18.80
N HIS A 70 12.20 -11.50 -18.60
CA HIS A 70 13.23 -11.63 -19.62
C HIS A 70 13.41 -13.10 -20.03
N PRO A 71 13.58 -13.37 -21.33
CA PRO A 71 13.80 -14.72 -21.83
C PRO A 71 15.05 -15.32 -21.18
N LEU A 72 15.01 -16.63 -20.95
CA LEU A 72 16.17 -17.41 -20.52
C LEU A 72 17.03 -17.68 -21.75
N GLN A 73 18.31 -17.36 -21.67
CA GLN A 73 19.28 -17.49 -22.77
C GLN A 73 20.58 -18.09 -22.21
N THR A 74 21.35 -18.76 -23.07
CA THR A 74 22.66 -19.37 -22.71
C THR A 74 23.78 -18.45 -23.18
N CYS A 75 24.82 -18.28 -22.36
CA CYS A 75 25.98 -17.46 -22.71
C CYS A 75 26.90 -18.17 -23.70
N ASP A 76 27.22 -17.54 -24.84
CA ASP A 76 28.11 -18.12 -25.86
C ASP A 76 29.57 -18.33 -25.41
N ALA A 77 29.98 -17.73 -24.29
CA ALA A 77 31.37 -17.77 -23.81
C ALA A 77 31.60 -18.80 -22.69
N CYS A 78 30.57 -19.13 -21.90
CA CYS A 78 30.71 -19.97 -20.71
C CYS A 78 29.55 -20.94 -20.48
N ASP A 79 28.64 -21.07 -21.46
CA ASP A 79 27.47 -21.96 -21.44
C ASP A 79 26.53 -21.78 -20.23
N ARG A 80 26.64 -20.66 -19.51
CA ARG A 80 25.81 -20.36 -18.34
C ARG A 80 24.44 -19.85 -18.75
N ALA A 81 23.37 -20.44 -18.20
CA ALA A 81 22.00 -19.94 -18.38
C ALA A 81 21.76 -18.65 -17.57
N PHE A 82 21.23 -17.62 -18.22
CA PHE A 82 20.93 -16.32 -17.61
C PHE A 82 19.67 -15.69 -18.23
N ARG A 83 19.12 -14.66 -17.59
CA ARG A 83 17.94 -13.93 -18.10
C ARG A 83 18.35 -12.52 -18.51
N ALA A 84 18.08 -12.15 -19.76
CA ALA A 84 18.39 -10.82 -20.30
C ALA A 84 17.40 -10.42 -21.40
N PRO A 85 17.16 -9.11 -21.60
CA PRO A 85 16.27 -8.61 -22.64
C PRO A 85 16.77 -8.89 -24.06
N GLU A 86 18.09 -8.85 -24.26
CA GLU A 86 18.74 -9.08 -25.56
C GLU A 86 19.67 -10.30 -25.48
N PRO A 87 19.88 -11.04 -26.58
CA PRO A 87 20.88 -12.10 -26.66
C PRO A 87 22.29 -11.56 -26.41
N GLY A 88 23.12 -12.31 -25.70
CA GLY A 88 24.50 -11.92 -25.48
C GLY A 88 25.23 -12.69 -24.39
N ARG A 89 26.24 -12.05 -23.82
CA ARG A 89 27.07 -12.64 -22.76
C ARG A 89 26.47 -12.40 -21.37
N CYS A 90 26.69 -13.36 -20.46
CA CYS A 90 26.25 -13.25 -19.07
C CYS A 90 26.94 -12.07 -18.36
N ARG A 91 26.40 -11.68 -17.19
CA ARG A 91 26.92 -10.55 -16.38
C ARG A 91 28.41 -10.71 -16.07
N ASP A 92 28.85 -11.93 -15.77
CA ASP A 92 30.23 -12.23 -15.40
C ASP A 92 31.17 -11.99 -16.59
N CYS A 93 30.87 -12.60 -17.75
CA CYS A 93 31.65 -12.40 -18.98
C CYS A 93 31.57 -10.97 -19.54
N ARG A 94 30.50 -10.21 -19.26
CA ARG A 94 30.40 -8.78 -19.59
C ARG A 94 31.26 -7.92 -18.66
N SER A 95 31.45 -8.33 -17.42
CA SER A 95 32.25 -7.60 -16.43
C SER A 95 33.75 -7.88 -16.58
N GLU A 96 34.11 -9.04 -17.14
CA GLU A 96 35.50 -9.37 -17.54
C GLU A 96 35.95 -8.66 -18.81
N VAL A 97 35.03 -8.20 -19.67
CA VAL A 97 35.38 -7.32 -20.80
C VAL A 97 35.53 -5.90 -20.25
N PRO A 98 36.73 -5.30 -20.21
CA PRO A 98 36.87 -3.91 -19.80
C PRO A 98 36.04 -3.02 -20.74
N PRO A 99 35.31 -2.01 -20.23
CA PRO A 99 34.57 -1.09 -21.08
C PRO A 99 35.56 -0.16 -21.79
N GLY A 100 36.05 -0.55 -22.97
CA GLY A 100 36.93 0.30 -23.76
C GLY A 100 37.47 -0.39 -25.00
N GLY A 101 36.84 -0.14 -26.15
CA GLY A 101 37.38 -0.57 -27.44
C GLY A 101 36.45 -0.31 -28.61
N ARG A 102 36.03 0.94 -28.81
CA ARG A 102 35.52 1.41 -30.09
C ARG A 102 36.73 1.90 -30.92
N LEU A 103 36.76 1.52 -32.19
CA LEU A 103 37.47 2.10 -33.36
C LEU A 103 38.58 1.27 -34.02
N ALA A 104 38.45 1.25 -35.36
CA ALA A 104 39.30 0.76 -36.44
C ALA A 104 39.21 -0.75 -36.76
#